data_AF-A0A6I9TM72-F1
#
_entry.id   AF-A0A6I9TM72-F1
#
_cell.length_a   1.000
_cell.length_b   1.000
_cell.length_c   1.000
_cell.angle_alpha   90.00
_cell.angle_beta   90.00
_cell.angle_gamma   90.00
#
_symmetry.space_group_name_H-M   'P 1'
#
loop_
_entity.id
_entity.type
_entity.pdbx_description
1 polymer ?
#
loop_
_entity_poly.entity_id
_entity_poly.type
_entity_poly.pdbx_seq_one_letter_code
_entity_poly.pdbx_strand_id
1 'polypeptide(L)'
;MENEEHGHSESKDEIIKIYSEFMLRITKFEELVSIGSRLLLGFHQALEVHTCHLGLKDHMNKAKIVIDELENLLDDAASIVQTAKEKYEDINHNLDSVITSSDKEEVPLSDLSTPKVTDYATMMAIIFSMVKQDYTMQVRVASSLNLKSSPGELETYCQMWSLRPFVDDDIMHRAWSLVP
;
A
#
# COMPACT_ATOMS: atom_id res chain seq x y z
N MET A 1 34.07 -1.09 -11.56
CA MET A 1 32.88 -0.46 -12.16
C MET A 1 31.74 -1.45 -12.39
N GLU A 2 31.96 -2.70 -12.84
CA GLU A 2 30.85 -3.64 -13.13
C GLU A 2 30.04 -4.12 -11.90
N ASN A 3 30.62 -4.14 -10.69
CA ASN A 3 29.93 -4.64 -9.49
C ASN A 3 28.95 -3.64 -8.86
N GLU A 4 29.09 -2.33 -9.12
CA GLU A 4 28.27 -1.27 -8.51
C GLU A 4 26.93 -1.09 -9.25
N GLU A 5 26.93 -1.14 -10.57
CA GLU A 5 25.70 -1.08 -11.38
C GLU A 5 24.82 -2.32 -11.20
N HIS A 6 25.45 -3.50 -11.05
CA HIS A 6 24.71 -4.76 -10.93
C HIS A 6 23.87 -4.83 -9.64
N GLY A 7 24.44 -4.41 -8.49
CA GLY A 7 23.74 -4.44 -7.21
C GLY A 7 22.64 -3.38 -7.07
N HIS A 8 22.79 -2.23 -7.72
CA HIS A 8 21.75 -1.19 -7.76
C HIS A 8 20.56 -1.60 -8.66
N SER A 9 20.85 -2.26 -9.79
CA SER A 9 19.82 -2.80 -10.69
C SER A 9 19.00 -3.90 -10.01
N GLU A 10 19.64 -4.82 -9.28
CA GLU A 10 18.96 -5.95 -8.62
C GLU A 10 17.93 -5.50 -7.57
N SER A 11 18.31 -4.61 -6.64
CA SER A 11 17.39 -4.09 -5.62
C SER A 11 16.23 -3.29 -6.22
N LYS A 12 16.43 -2.70 -7.40
CA LYS A 12 15.40 -1.97 -8.14
C LYS A 12 14.39 -2.92 -8.80
N ASP A 13 14.86 -4.01 -9.40
CA ASP A 13 13.97 -5.01 -9.99
C ASP A 13 13.13 -5.72 -8.92
N GLU A 14 13.75 -6.00 -7.76
CA GLU A 14 13.08 -6.66 -6.63
C GLU A 14 11.96 -5.78 -6.03
N ILE A 15 12.25 -4.49 -5.75
CA ILE A 15 11.23 -3.58 -5.21
C ILE A 15 10.09 -3.36 -6.20
N ILE A 16 10.36 -3.33 -7.50
CA ILE A 16 9.33 -3.19 -8.55
C ILE A 16 8.39 -4.40 -8.54
N LYS A 17 8.94 -5.61 -8.37
CA LYS A 17 8.15 -6.83 -8.26
C LYS A 17 7.26 -6.82 -7.01
N ILE A 18 7.81 -6.44 -5.86
CA ILE A 18 7.06 -6.31 -4.62
C ILE A 18 5.96 -5.25 -4.76
N TYR A 19 6.28 -4.11 -5.36
CA TYR A 19 5.31 -3.05 -5.62
C TYR A 19 4.15 -3.53 -6.47
N SER A 20 4.42 -4.30 -7.52
CA SER A 20 3.40 -4.86 -8.40
C SER A 20 2.47 -5.84 -7.66
N GLU A 21 3.03 -6.72 -6.84
CA GLU A 21 2.24 -7.64 -5.99
C GLU A 21 1.42 -6.85 -4.96
N PHE A 22 2.00 -5.82 -4.35
CA PHE A 22 1.31 -4.94 -3.41
C PHE A 22 0.09 -4.28 -4.07
N MET A 23 0.25 -3.70 -5.26
CA MET A 23 -0.85 -3.10 -6.00
C MET A 23 -1.91 -4.13 -6.43
N LEU A 24 -1.54 -5.38 -6.70
CA LEU A 24 -2.52 -6.45 -6.92
C LEU A 24 -3.38 -6.72 -5.67
N ARG A 25 -2.76 -6.70 -4.48
CA ARG A 25 -3.49 -6.82 -3.20
C ARG A 25 -4.39 -5.62 -2.93
N ILE A 26 -4.00 -4.42 -3.35
CA ILE A 26 -4.87 -3.24 -3.34
C ILE A 26 -6.11 -3.48 -4.21
N THR A 27 -5.99 -3.97 -5.45
CA THR A 27 -7.15 -4.30 -6.30
C THR A 27 -8.10 -5.26 -5.61
N LYS A 28 -7.56 -6.33 -5.00
CA LYS A 28 -8.35 -7.31 -4.24
C LYS A 28 -9.07 -6.67 -3.04
N PHE A 29 -8.42 -5.73 -2.36
CA PHE A 29 -9.06 -4.97 -1.29
C PHE A 29 -10.23 -4.13 -1.83
N GLU A 30 -10.06 -3.42 -2.95
CA GLU A 30 -11.11 -2.62 -3.59
C GLU A 30 -12.33 -3.44 -4.01
N GLU A 31 -12.12 -4.64 -4.57
CA GLU A 31 -13.21 -5.57 -4.89
C GLU A 31 -14.00 -5.97 -3.65
N LEU A 32 -13.28 -6.24 -2.57
CA LEU A 32 -13.84 -6.56 -1.27
C LEU A 32 -14.66 -5.36 -0.73
N VAL A 33 -14.15 -4.13 -0.78
CA VAL A 33 -14.90 -2.91 -0.38
C VAL A 33 -16.21 -2.79 -1.14
N SER A 34 -16.20 -3.01 -2.45
CA SER A 34 -17.39 -2.98 -3.30
C SER A 34 -18.44 -4.03 -2.91
N ILE A 35 -18.00 -5.25 -2.61
CA ILE A 35 -18.87 -6.31 -2.08
C ILE A 35 -19.48 -5.89 -0.73
N GLY A 36 -18.67 -5.35 0.18
CA GLY A 36 -19.12 -4.82 1.46
C GLY A 36 -20.20 -3.75 1.32
N SER A 37 -20.01 -2.81 0.40
CA SER A 37 -20.99 -1.75 0.10
C SER A 37 -22.33 -2.32 -0.35
N ARG A 38 -22.33 -3.34 -1.20
CA ARG A 38 -23.58 -4.00 -1.65
C ARG A 38 -24.30 -4.72 -0.53
N LEU A 39 -23.56 -5.40 0.35
CA LEU A 39 -24.12 -6.10 1.51
C LEU A 39 -24.72 -5.11 2.51
N LEU A 40 -24.05 -3.98 2.73
CA LEU A 40 -24.52 -2.91 3.60
C LEU A 40 -25.81 -2.27 3.06
N LEU A 41 -25.88 -2.05 1.74
CA LEU A 41 -27.10 -1.56 1.09
C LEU A 41 -28.25 -2.56 1.19
N GLY A 42 -27.98 -3.86 1.03
CA GLY A 42 -28.96 -4.92 1.23
C GLY A 42 -29.50 -4.93 2.67
N PHE A 43 -28.61 -4.74 3.66
CA PHE A 43 -28.99 -4.57 5.06
C PHE A 43 -29.90 -3.35 5.26
N HIS A 44 -29.55 -2.21 4.67
CA HIS A 44 -30.35 -0.98 4.73
C HIS A 44 -31.75 -1.15 4.13
N GLN A 45 -31.86 -1.91 3.03
CA GLN A 45 -33.13 -2.22 2.37
C GLN A 45 -33.93 -3.34 3.06
N ALA A 46 -33.44 -3.85 4.20
CA ALA A 46 -34.00 -5.00 4.92
C ALA A 46 -34.12 -6.27 4.07
N LEU A 47 -33.29 -6.42 3.03
CA LEU A 47 -33.24 -7.59 2.16
C LEU A 47 -32.33 -8.63 2.79
N GLU A 48 -32.88 -9.82 3.09
CA GLU A 48 -32.13 -10.97 3.60
C GLU A 48 -31.09 -10.61 4.69
N VAL A 49 -31.52 -9.85 5.70
CA VAL A 49 -30.64 -9.21 6.70
C VAL A 49 -29.64 -10.18 7.34
N HIS A 50 -30.05 -11.44 7.56
CA HIS A 50 -29.17 -12.47 8.10
C HIS A 50 -28.05 -12.86 7.10
N THR A 51 -28.39 -13.05 5.82
CA THR A 51 -27.44 -13.31 4.74
C THR A 51 -26.48 -12.14 4.58
N CYS A 52 -26.99 -10.90 4.57
CA CYS A 52 -26.18 -9.69 4.47
C CYS A 52 -25.19 -9.56 5.64
N HIS A 53 -25.65 -9.82 6.88
CA HIS A 53 -24.81 -9.77 8.07
C HIS A 53 -23.69 -10.83 8.02
N LEU A 54 -24.03 -12.08 7.68
CA LEU A 54 -23.05 -13.16 7.59
C LEU A 54 -22.04 -12.89 6.46
N GLY A 55 -22.51 -12.44 5.30
CA GLY A 55 -21.68 -12.07 4.17
C GLY A 55 -20.71 -10.93 4.51
N LEU A 56 -21.18 -9.92 5.25
CA LEU A 56 -20.34 -8.80 5.66
C LEU A 56 -19.22 -9.26 6.59
N LYS A 57 -19.55 -10.14 7.56
CA LYS A 57 -18.56 -10.72 8.47
C LYS A 57 -17.50 -11.56 7.74
N ASP A 58 -17.92 -12.40 6.79
CA ASP A 58 -17.00 -13.18 5.96
C ASP A 58 -16.05 -12.28 5.15
N HIS A 59 -16.61 -11.24 4.52
CA HIS A 59 -15.83 -10.26 3.79
C HIS A 59 -14.83 -9.51 4.70
N MET A 60 -15.19 -9.15 5.93
CA MET A 60 -14.24 -8.53 6.89
C MET A 60 -13.06 -9.45 7.22
N ASN A 61 -13.28 -10.76 7.33
CA ASN A 61 -12.19 -11.72 7.51
C ASN A 61 -11.27 -11.79 6.29
N LYS A 62 -11.85 -11.78 5.08
CA LYS A 62 -11.07 -11.76 3.83
C LYS A 62 -10.27 -10.46 3.68
N ALA A 63 -10.87 -9.32 4.02
CA ALA A 63 -10.19 -8.03 4.01
C ALA A 63 -9.04 -8.01 5.01
N LYS A 64 -9.21 -8.61 6.20
CA LYS A 64 -8.12 -8.77 7.17
C LYS A 64 -6.92 -9.51 6.59
N ILE A 65 -7.16 -10.63 5.89
CA ILE A 65 -6.08 -11.40 5.25
C ILE A 65 -5.33 -10.53 4.27
N VAL A 66 -6.03 -9.75 3.42
CA VAL A 66 -5.39 -8.84 2.47
C VAL A 66 -4.58 -7.75 3.17
N ILE A 67 -5.09 -7.19 4.26
CA ILE A 67 -4.37 -6.22 5.08
C ILE A 67 -3.08 -6.82 5.66
N ASP A 68 -3.14 -8.04 6.19
CA ASP A 68 -1.96 -8.71 6.75
C ASP A 68 -0.95 -9.04 5.62
N GLU A 69 -1.41 -9.39 4.42
CA GLU A 69 -0.56 -9.56 3.22
C GLU A 69 0.13 -8.26 2.79
N LEU A 70 -0.59 -7.13 2.79
CA LEU A 70 -0.03 -5.80 2.47
C LEU A 70 1.02 -5.37 3.48
N GLU A 71 0.82 -5.68 4.76
CA GLU A 71 1.77 -5.38 5.85
C GLU A 71 3.08 -6.15 5.66
N ASN A 72 3.01 -7.44 5.34
CA ASN A 72 4.20 -8.25 5.04
C ASN A 72 4.99 -7.72 3.83
N LEU A 73 4.30 -7.35 2.74
CA LEU A 73 4.96 -6.77 1.56
C LEU A 73 5.64 -5.43 1.87
N LEU A 74 5.09 -4.65 2.79
CA LEU A 74 5.70 -3.41 3.26
C LEU A 74 6.98 -3.69 4.07
N ASP A 75 6.98 -4.73 4.91
CA ASP A 75 8.17 -5.17 5.65
C ASP A 75 9.28 -5.68 4.71
N ASP A 76 8.91 -6.43 3.66
CA ASP A 76 9.84 -6.88 2.63
C ASP A 76 10.46 -5.67 1.89
N ALA A 77 9.64 -4.68 1.51
CA ALA A 77 10.12 -3.44 0.89
C ALA A 77 11.07 -2.64 1.81
N ALA A 78 10.77 -2.56 3.11
CA ALA A 78 11.64 -1.92 4.09
C ALA A 78 13.00 -2.62 4.21
N SER A 79 12.99 -3.96 4.16
CA SER A 79 14.21 -4.78 4.17
C SER A 79 15.10 -4.48 2.95
N ILE A 80 14.52 -4.39 1.75
CA ILE A 80 15.26 -4.03 0.52
C ILE A 80 15.88 -2.64 0.64
N VAL A 81 15.11 -1.64 1.10
CA VAL A 81 15.62 -0.27 1.28
C VAL A 81 16.81 -0.25 2.24
N GLN A 82 16.74 -1.00 3.33
CA GLN A 82 17.81 -1.08 4.32
C GLN A 82 19.06 -1.74 3.75
N THR A 83 18.93 -2.88 3.05
CA THR A 83 20.06 -3.55 2.38
C THR A 83 20.69 -2.67 1.30
N ALA A 84 19.88 -1.94 0.54
CA ALA A 84 20.38 -1.00 -0.45
C ALA A 84 21.21 0.12 0.23
N LYS A 85 20.77 0.63 1.38
CA LYS A 85 21.49 1.65 2.15
C LYS A 85 22.82 1.16 2.73
N GLU A 86 22.83 -0.04 3.32
CA GLU A 86 24.04 -0.64 3.93
C GLU A 86 25.15 -0.86 2.89
N LYS A 87 24.81 -1.25 1.66
CA LYS A 87 25.76 -1.38 0.55
C LYS A 87 26.49 -0.06 0.22
N TYR A 88 25.89 1.10 0.46
CA TYR A 88 26.55 2.40 0.23
C TYR A 88 27.48 2.81 1.39
N GLU A 89 27.18 2.46 2.63
CA GLU A 89 28.03 2.81 3.79
C GLU A 89 29.29 1.93 3.90
N ASP A 90 29.20 0.64 3.55
CA ASP A 90 30.37 -0.26 3.53
C ASP A 90 31.42 0.16 2.49
N ILE A 91 31.01 0.82 1.40
CA ILE A 91 31.91 1.33 0.37
C ILE A 91 32.62 2.62 0.85
N ASN A 92 31.91 3.50 1.56
CA ASN A 92 32.50 4.75 2.07
C ASN A 92 33.57 4.50 3.15
N HIS A 93 33.41 3.49 3.99
CA HIS A 93 34.43 3.13 4.98
C HIS A 93 35.68 2.46 4.38
N ASN A 94 35.62 1.99 3.13
CA ASN A 94 36.77 1.40 2.44
C ASN A 94 37.60 2.44 1.65
N LEU A 95 36.99 3.59 1.31
CA LEU A 95 37.65 4.64 0.53
C LEU A 95 38.50 5.60 1.39
N ASP A 96 38.32 5.62 2.71
CA ASP A 96 39.11 6.46 3.63
C ASP A 96 40.60 6.04 3.75
N SER A 97 41.03 4.98 3.07
CA SER A 97 42.43 4.52 3.05
C SER A 97 43.28 5.09 1.91
N VAL A 98 42.74 5.85 0.96
CA VAL A 98 43.54 6.38 -0.18
C VAL A 98 43.23 7.85 -0.43
N ILE A 99 43.86 8.73 0.34
CA ILE A 99 44.07 10.12 -0.07
C ILE A 99 45.40 10.20 -0.83
N THR A 100 45.37 10.47 -2.14
CA THR A 100 46.00 11.70 -2.66
C THR A 100 45.66 12.00 -4.13
N SER A 101 45.34 13.28 -4.32
CA SER A 101 45.37 14.13 -5.54
C SER A 101 44.13 14.20 -6.46
N SER A 102 43.50 15.39 -6.41
CA SER A 102 43.09 16.29 -7.53
C SER A 102 42.55 15.63 -8.80
N ASP A 103 41.37 15.97 -9.34
CA ASP A 103 40.96 17.31 -9.75
C ASP A 103 39.43 17.42 -9.88
N LYS A 104 38.97 18.68 -9.89
CA LYS A 104 37.57 19.05 -10.14
C LYS A 104 37.17 18.69 -11.57
N GLU A 105 36.07 17.95 -11.72
CA GLU A 105 35.22 18.08 -12.90
C GLU A 105 33.74 17.91 -12.49
N GLU A 106 32.98 18.92 -12.86
CA GLU A 106 31.55 19.09 -12.67
C GLU A 106 30.83 18.41 -13.84
N VAL A 107 29.66 17.77 -13.59
CA VAL A 107 28.58 17.40 -14.56
C VAL A 107 28.77 16.03 -15.28
N PRO A 108 27.73 15.15 -15.45
CA PRO A 108 26.35 15.50 -15.76
C PRO A 108 25.21 14.97 -14.87
N LEU A 109 24.26 15.87 -14.64
CA LEU A 109 22.85 15.57 -14.38
C LEU A 109 22.31 14.66 -15.50
N SER A 110 22.21 13.35 -15.24
CA SER A 110 21.54 12.42 -16.16
C SER A 110 21.07 11.18 -15.41
N ASP A 111 20.07 11.33 -14.52
CA ASP A 111 19.14 10.22 -14.21
C ASP A 111 17.86 10.76 -13.55
N LEU A 112 16.97 11.37 -14.35
CA LEU A 112 15.76 12.04 -13.84
C LEU A 112 14.45 11.44 -14.37
N SER A 113 14.40 10.15 -14.71
CA SER A 113 13.16 9.56 -15.25
C SER A 113 12.72 8.23 -14.62
N THR A 114 13.50 7.64 -13.70
CA THR A 114 13.11 6.36 -13.09
C THR A 114 12.96 6.50 -11.58
N PRO A 115 11.84 6.05 -10.99
CA PRO A 115 11.65 6.07 -9.54
C PRO A 115 12.74 5.26 -8.83
N LYS A 116 13.22 5.78 -7.69
CA LYS A 116 14.19 5.11 -6.83
C LYS A 116 13.51 4.03 -5.99
N VAL A 117 14.30 3.11 -5.45
CA VAL A 117 13.81 2.07 -4.51
C VAL A 117 13.03 2.70 -3.33
N THR A 118 13.53 3.83 -2.80
CA THR A 118 12.88 4.57 -1.72
C THR A 118 11.53 5.16 -2.11
N ASP A 119 11.33 5.51 -3.38
CA ASP A 119 10.09 6.13 -3.87
C ASP A 119 8.97 5.09 -3.88
N TYR A 120 9.25 3.87 -4.33
CA TYR A 120 8.31 2.74 -4.27
C TYR A 120 7.92 2.39 -2.83
N ALA A 121 8.90 2.24 -1.93
CA ALA A 121 8.65 1.91 -0.53
C ALA A 121 7.85 3.02 0.18
N THR A 122 8.16 4.29 -0.09
CA THR A 122 7.41 5.43 0.46
C THR A 122 5.96 5.43 -0.04
N MET A 123 5.75 5.16 -1.32
CA MET A 123 4.42 5.06 -1.90
C MET A 123 3.60 3.93 -1.26
N MET A 124 4.20 2.74 -1.10
CA MET A 124 3.56 1.61 -0.41
C MET A 124 3.16 1.95 1.02
N ALA A 125 4.05 2.60 1.78
CA ALA A 125 3.77 3.00 3.17
C ALA A 125 2.58 3.97 3.27
N ILE A 126 2.51 4.96 2.37
CA ILE A 126 1.41 5.92 2.31
C ILE A 126 0.09 5.20 1.99
N ILE A 127 0.06 4.38 0.94
CA ILE A 127 -1.13 3.61 0.54
C ILE A 127 -1.58 2.69 1.66
N PHE A 128 -0.67 1.94 2.27
CA PHE A 128 -0.98 1.04 3.36
C PHE A 128 -1.63 1.78 4.53
N SER A 129 -1.11 2.96 4.89
CA SER A 129 -1.70 3.78 5.96
C SER A 129 -3.15 4.19 5.64
N MET A 130 -3.41 4.67 4.43
CA MET A 130 -4.75 5.03 3.96
C MET A 130 -5.71 3.83 4.02
N VAL A 131 -5.29 2.71 3.43
CA VAL A 131 -6.10 1.49 3.31
C VAL A 131 -6.33 0.83 4.68
N LYS A 132 -5.35 0.86 5.59
CA LYS A 132 -5.51 0.35 6.96
C LYS A 132 -6.54 1.16 7.76
N GLN A 133 -6.55 2.49 7.58
CA GLN A 133 -7.54 3.36 8.20
C GLN A 133 -8.94 3.10 7.63
N ASP A 134 -9.06 2.98 6.31
CA ASP A 134 -10.32 2.63 5.64
C ASP A 134 -10.86 1.26 6.10
N TYR A 135 -10.00 0.24 6.15
CA TYR A 135 -10.35 -1.07 6.72
C TYR A 135 -10.82 -0.96 8.18
N THR A 136 -10.11 -0.19 9.00
CA THR A 136 -10.48 0.00 10.41
C THR A 136 -11.86 0.65 10.55
N MET A 137 -12.19 1.61 9.69
CA MET A 137 -13.51 2.21 9.60
C MET A 137 -14.57 1.17 9.19
N GLN A 138 -14.30 0.36 8.16
CA GLN A 138 -15.22 -0.70 7.71
C GLN A 138 -15.50 -1.72 8.82
N VAL A 139 -14.49 -2.13 9.58
CA VAL A 139 -14.66 -3.01 10.76
C VAL A 139 -15.56 -2.38 11.81
N ARG A 140 -15.40 -1.07 12.08
CA ARG A 140 -16.25 -0.36 13.05
C ARG A 140 -17.70 -0.29 12.58
N VAL A 141 -17.93 0.00 11.29
CA VAL A 141 -19.26 -0.05 10.70
C VAL A 141 -19.85 -1.46 10.86
N ALA A 142 -19.15 -2.49 10.38
CA ALA A 142 -19.61 -3.87 10.44
C ALA A 142 -19.93 -4.34 11.87
N SER A 143 -19.12 -3.91 12.86
CA SER A 143 -19.32 -4.24 14.28
C SER A 143 -20.48 -3.49 14.93
N SER A 144 -20.83 -2.31 14.40
CA SER A 144 -21.92 -1.47 14.94
C SER A 144 -23.28 -1.84 14.36
N LEU A 145 -23.29 -2.53 13.20
CA LEU A 145 -24.52 -3.02 12.58
C LEU A 145 -25.23 -4.04 13.47
N ASN A 146 -26.48 -3.76 13.76
CA ASN A 146 -27.36 -4.67 14.47
C ASN A 146 -28.80 -4.54 13.94
N LEU A 147 -29.66 -5.50 14.27
CA LEU A 147 -31.04 -5.55 13.77
C LEU A 147 -31.90 -4.34 14.21
N LYS A 148 -31.43 -3.53 15.16
CA LYS A 148 -32.10 -2.33 15.67
C LYS A 148 -31.47 -1.03 15.18
N SER A 149 -30.46 -1.09 14.29
CA SER A 149 -29.87 0.10 13.70
C SER A 149 -30.96 0.94 13.04
N SER A 150 -31.02 2.21 13.42
CA SER A 150 -31.99 3.15 12.85
C SER A 150 -31.68 3.44 11.39
N PRO A 151 -32.68 3.87 10.59
CA PRO A 151 -32.44 4.26 9.19
C PRO A 151 -31.35 5.34 9.04
N GLY A 152 -31.27 6.30 9.98
CA GLY A 152 -30.27 7.36 9.95
C GLY A 152 -28.84 6.85 10.25
N GLU A 153 -28.69 5.89 11.17
CA GLU A 153 -27.39 5.24 11.40
C GLU A 153 -26.96 4.43 10.18
N LEU A 154 -27.89 3.66 9.58
CA LEU A 154 -27.60 2.87 8.39
C LEU A 154 -27.22 3.74 7.19
N GLU A 155 -27.91 4.86 6.99
CA GLU A 155 -27.54 5.85 5.96
C GLU A 155 -26.12 6.39 6.20
N THR A 156 -25.80 6.75 7.46
CA THR A 156 -24.46 7.23 7.82
C THR A 156 -23.40 6.16 7.54
N TYR A 157 -23.67 4.90 7.87
CA TYR A 157 -22.78 3.78 7.58
C TYR A 157 -22.56 3.59 6.07
N CYS A 158 -23.64 3.62 5.27
CA CYS A 158 -23.55 3.55 3.81
C CYS A 158 -22.69 4.68 3.24
N GLN A 159 -22.89 5.90 3.73
CA GLN A 159 -22.12 7.07 3.31
C GLN A 159 -20.65 6.94 3.66
N MET A 160 -20.32 6.58 4.91
CA MET A 160 -18.93 6.37 5.34
C MET A 160 -18.23 5.31 4.47
N TRP A 161 -18.92 4.20 4.19
CA TRP A 161 -18.39 3.12 3.35
C TRP A 161 -18.16 3.55 1.90
N SER A 162 -19.04 4.39 1.36
CA SER A 162 -18.98 4.83 -0.04
C SER A 162 -17.97 5.95 -0.25
N LEU A 163 -17.88 6.90 0.69
CA LEU A 163 -17.04 8.09 0.57
C LEU A 163 -15.57 7.83 0.87
N ARG A 164 -15.25 6.75 1.61
CA ARG A 164 -13.88 6.33 1.93
C ARG A 164 -12.97 7.49 2.35
N PRO A 165 -13.31 8.21 3.43
CA PRO A 165 -12.69 9.49 3.79
C PRO A 165 -11.19 9.45 4.10
N PHE A 166 -10.59 8.25 4.21
CA PHE A 166 -9.17 8.05 4.48
C PHE A 166 -8.35 7.76 3.22
N VAL A 167 -9.00 7.57 2.07
CA VAL A 167 -8.35 7.24 0.80
C VAL A 167 -8.32 8.50 -0.06
N ASP A 168 -7.11 8.90 -0.44
CA ASP A 168 -6.86 10.00 -1.34
C ASP A 168 -6.73 9.46 -2.77
N ASP A 169 -7.70 9.80 -3.63
CA ASP A 169 -7.77 9.33 -5.01
C ASP A 169 -6.60 9.81 -5.87
N ASP A 170 -6.03 10.99 -5.59
CA ASP A 170 -4.89 11.52 -6.34
C ASP A 170 -3.62 10.71 -6.02
N ILE A 171 -3.44 10.34 -4.74
CA ILE A 171 -2.35 9.44 -4.33
C ILE A 171 -2.53 8.06 -4.97
N MET A 172 -3.75 7.51 -4.96
CA MET A 172 -4.03 6.22 -5.59
C MET A 172 -3.76 6.26 -7.10
N HIS A 173 -4.20 7.31 -7.79
CA HIS A 173 -3.94 7.49 -9.23
C HIS A 173 -2.45 7.55 -9.53
N ARG A 174 -1.69 8.32 -8.73
CA ARG A 174 -0.23 8.38 -8.83
C ARG A 174 0.40 7.02 -8.59
N ALA A 175 -0.06 6.25 -7.60
CA ALA A 175 0.44 4.92 -7.32
C ALA A 175 0.25 3.96 -8.52
N TRP A 176 -0.93 3.98 -9.14
CA TRP A 176 -1.19 3.18 -10.34
C TRP A 176 -0.29 3.55 -11.51
N SER A 177 0.11 4.82 -11.64
CA SER A 177 1.05 5.25 -12.69
C SER A 177 2.48 4.72 -12.52
N LEU A 178 2.83 4.19 -11.34
CA LEU A 178 4.14 3.60 -11.05
C LEU A 178 4.18 2.09 -11.28
N VAL A 179 3.04 1.45 -11.54
CA VAL A 179 2.98 0.02 -11.89
C VAL A 179 3.60 -0.17 -13.29
N PRO A 180 4.58 -1.07 -13.47
CA PRO A 180 5.23 -1.31 -14.76
C PRO A 180 4.30 -1.85 -15.86
#